data_AF-A0A1G5L825-F1
#
_entry.id   AF-A0A1G5L825-F1
#
_cell.length_a   1.000
_cell.length_b   1.000
_cell.length_c   1.000
_cell.angle_alpha   90.00
_cell.angle_beta   90.00
_cell.angle_gamma   90.00
#
_symmetry.space_group_name_H-M   'P 1'
#
loop_
_entity.id
_entity.type
_entity.pdbx_description
1 polymer ?
#
loop_
_entity_poly.entity_id
_entity_poly.type
_entity_poly.pdbx_seq_one_letter_code
_entity_poly.pdbx_strand_id
1 'polypeptide(L)' 'MTGAQASYLKTLSEQAHQPEAYDPKLDKAEASKRIDNLKQNKGH' A
#
# COMPACT_ATOMS: atom_id res chain seq x y z
N MET A 1 -11.14 1.62 0.71
CA MET A 1 -10.29 1.18 -0.43
C MET A 1 -11.01 0.09 -1.22
N THR A 2 -10.62 -0.18 -2.47
CA THR A 2 -11.14 -1.36 -3.20
C THR A 2 -10.40 -2.63 -2.78
N GLY A 3 -11.02 -3.80 -2.95
CA GLY A 3 -10.36 -5.08 -2.64
C GLY A 3 -9.02 -5.27 -3.39
N ALA A 4 -8.93 -4.77 -4.63
CA ALA A 4 -7.69 -4.79 -5.40
C ALA A 4 -6.59 -3.93 -4.76
N GLN A 5 -6.94 -2.73 -4.29
CA GLN A 5 -5.99 -1.87 -3.58
C GLN A 5 -5.55 -2.49 -2.25
N ALA A 6 -6.46 -3.14 -1.51
CA ALA A 6 -6.13 -3.80 -0.26
C ALA A 6 -5.06 -4.89 -0.46
N SER A 7 -5.31 -5.82 -1.39
CA SER A 7 -4.37 -6.90 -1.69
C SER A 7 -3.02 -6.37 -2.18
N TYR A 8 -3.03 -5.33 -3.01
CA TYR A 8 -1.79 -4.77 -3.53
C TYR A 8 -0.99 -3.98 -2.48
N LEU A 9 -1.67 -3.15 -1.68
CA LEU A 9 -1.05 -2.42 -0.58
C LEU A 9 -0.45 -3.38 0.46
N LYS A 10 -1.15 -4.47 0.80
CA LYS A 10 -0.65 -5.50 1.72
C LYS A 10 0.66 -6.11 1.21
N THR A 11 0.67 -6.59 -0.03
CA THR A 11 1.86 -7.18 -0.66
C THR A 11 3.02 -6.18 -0.71
N LEU A 12 2.75 -4.92 -1.06
CA LEU A 12 3.80 -3.90 -1.08
C LEU A 12 4.38 -3.62 0.30
N SER A 13 3.53 -3.55 1.31
CA SER A 13 3.87 -3.34 2.71
C SER A 13 4.73 -4.49 3.26
N GLU A 14 4.35 -5.74 2.98
CA GLU A 14 5.13 -6.94 3.35
C GLU A 14 6.51 -6.95 2.68
N GLN A 15 6.56 -6.73 1.37
CA GLN A 15 7.81 -6.66 0.62
C GLN A 15 8.71 -5.46 1.02
N ALA A 16 8.14 -4.38 1.54
CA ALA A 16 8.88 -3.24 2.07
C ALA A 16 9.29 -3.45 3.54
N HIS A 17 8.93 -4.59 4.15
CA HIS A 17 9.11 -4.88 5.58
C HIS A 17 8.43 -3.83 6.48
N GLN A 18 7.33 -3.23 5.99
CA GLN A 18 6.55 -2.20 6.68
C GLN A 18 5.07 -2.63 6.81
N PRO A 19 4.75 -3.63 7.65
CA PRO A 19 3.37 -4.13 7.80
C PRO A 19 2.39 -3.05 8.28
N GLU A 20 2.88 -2.03 8.99
CA GLU A 20 2.12 -0.84 9.44
C GLU A 20 1.69 0.09 8.30
N ALA A 21 2.28 -0.04 7.10
CA ALA A 21 1.87 0.75 5.94
C ALA A 21 0.52 0.26 5.37
N TYR A 22 0.11 -0.97 5.69
CA TYR A 22 -1.21 -1.50 5.36
C TYR A 22 -2.21 -1.12 6.45
N ASP A 23 -3.19 -0.29 6.10
CA ASP A 23 -4.33 0.01 6.97
C ASP A 23 -5.65 -0.32 6.24
N PRO A 24 -6.48 -1.24 6.78
CA PRO A 24 -7.73 -1.69 6.16
C PRO A 24 -8.86 -0.66 6.22
N LYS A 25 -8.69 0.46 6.93
CA LYS A 25 -9.67 1.53 7.08
C LYS A 25 -9.43 2.68 6.08
N LEU A 26 -8.32 2.66 5.34
CA LEU A 26 -8.04 3.66 4.31
C LEU A 26 -9.15 3.72 3.25
N ASP A 27 -9.49 4.93 2.84
CA ASP A 27 -10.30 5.13 1.65
C ASP A 27 -9.51 4.80 0.37
N LYS A 28 -10.21 4.64 -0.76
CA LYS A 28 -9.61 4.44 -2.09
C LYS A 28 -8.52 5.46 -2.40
N ALA A 29 -8.74 6.74 -2.11
CA ALA A 29 -7.76 7.78 -2.40
C ALA A 29 -6.47 7.62 -1.57
N GLU A 30 -6.61 7.36 -0.28
CA GLU A 30 -5.47 7.19 0.64
C GLU A 30 -4.69 5.90 0.36
N ALA A 31 -5.38 4.81 0.06
CA ALA A 31 -4.75 3.57 -0.37
C ALA A 31 -3.91 3.76 -1.64
N SER A 32 -4.42 4.49 -2.64
CA SER A 32 -3.66 4.80 -3.86
C SER A 32 -2.38 5.60 -3.58
N LYS A 33 -2.45 6.63 -2.72
CA LYS A 33 -1.26 7.42 -2.34
C LYS A 33 -0.21 6.57 -1.63
N ARG A 34 -0.65 5.70 -0.71
CA ARG A 34 0.22 4.79 0.06
C ARG A 34 0.93 3.81 -0.88
N ILE A 35 0.17 3.22 -1.81
CA ILE A 35 0.70 2.34 -2.86
C ILE A 35 1.77 3.06 -3.68
N ASP A 36 1.49 4.28 -4.14
CA ASP A 36 2.44 5.06 -4.95
C ASP A 36 3.75 5.32 -4.19
N ASN A 37 3.66 5.75 -2.93
CA ASN A 37 4.81 5.99 -2.08
C ASN A 37 5.68 4.72 -1.85
N LEU A 38 5.04 3.58 -1.61
CA LEU A 38 5.72 2.30 -1.44
C LEU A 38 6.35 1.79 -2.75
N LYS A 39 5.72 2.06 -3.90
CA LYS A 39 6.28 1.71 -5.21
C LYS A 39 7.49 2.57 -5.56
N GLN A 40 7.45 3.86 -5.28
CA GLN A 40 8.57 4.76 -5.51
C GLN A 40 9.81 4.37 -4.68
N ASN A 41 9.62 3.93 -3.43
CA ASN A 41 10.72 3.46 -2.58
C ASN A 41 11.40 2.17 -3.08
N LYS A 42 10.73 1.34 -3.90
CA LYS A 42 11.32 0.13 -4.49
C LYS A 42 11.99 0.36 -5.85
N GLY A 43 11.86 1.56 -6.41
CA GLY A 43 12.25 1.87 -7.78
C GLY A 43 13.57 2.62 -7.96
N HIS A 44 14.51 2.52 -7.01
CA HIS A 44 15.84 3.12 -7.12
C HIS A 44 16.94 2.10 -6.83
#